data_AF-A0AAV4G415-F1
#
_entry.id   AF-A0AAV4G415-F1
#
_cell.length_a   1.000
_cell.length_b   1.000
_cell.length_c   1.000
_cell.angle_alpha   90.00
_cell.angle_beta   90.00
_cell.angle_gamma   90.00
#
_symmetry.space_group_name_H-M   'P 1'
#
loop_
_entity.id
_entity.type
_entity.pdbx_description
1 polymer ?
#
loop_
_entity_poly.entity_id
_entity_poly.type
_entity_poly.pdbx_seq_one_letter_code
_entity_poly.pdbx_strand_id
1 'polypeptide(L)'
;MASCPAIKFNNKPQNLQEEVAVVKLARAKSGPGPNGVPYFLYKRCPNVLKWLHKILRSAWNKLKTSKQWMTAEGVYIRKEQNSEKINQFRPFQLLNVENKKFIPVMATRQTKYLTKWIHKHLCSKGWYSWSFRLLRTRNNNIIMIWEAVQRAKSEKLSLDVVWLDLVNAYGSVSHEKIQLAPRMYHIPEDIQVMPDDSFSGFHMKFSNSDHTTNWINLEVGIAAGCTILPMLFVMEGKLY
;
A
#
# COMPACT_ATOMS: atom_id res chain seq x y z
N MET A 1 25.30 -12.00 -1.07
CA MET A 1 23.93 -12.15 -0.53
C MET A 1 23.93 -11.67 0.92
N ALA A 2 22.96 -10.85 1.33
CA ALA A 2 22.85 -10.43 2.73
C ALA A 2 22.55 -11.64 3.63
N SER A 3 23.08 -11.64 4.86
CA SER A 3 22.86 -12.73 5.81
C SER A 3 21.38 -12.83 6.21
N CYS A 4 20.94 -14.07 6.49
CA CYS A 4 19.55 -14.35 6.86
C CYS A 4 19.11 -13.50 8.07
N PRO A 5 17.94 -12.84 8.04
CA PRO A 5 17.45 -12.00 9.13
C PRO A 5 17.37 -12.76 10.46
N ALA A 6 17.96 -12.21 11.51
CA ALA A 6 17.70 -12.66 12.89
C ALA A 6 16.28 -12.30 13.39
N ILE A 7 15.56 -11.45 12.66
CA ILE A 7 14.22 -10.98 13.00
C ILE A 7 13.21 -11.86 12.26
N LYS A 8 12.29 -12.48 12.99
CA LYS A 8 11.23 -13.30 12.38
C LYS A 8 10.05 -12.42 11.93
N PHE A 9 9.55 -12.67 10.72
CA PHE A 9 8.32 -12.08 10.23
C PHE A 9 7.10 -12.69 10.97
N ASN A 10 6.07 -11.88 11.25
CA ASN A 10 4.84 -12.38 11.86
C ASN A 10 3.89 -12.95 10.80
N ASN A 11 4.00 -14.25 10.53
CA ASN A 11 3.17 -15.00 9.59
C ASN A 11 1.89 -15.60 10.21
N LYS A 12 1.58 -15.29 11.48
CA LYS A 12 0.35 -15.78 12.13
C LYS A 12 -0.88 -15.18 11.44
N PRO A 13 -2.06 -15.84 11.44
CA PRO A 13 -3.28 -15.22 10.93
C PRO A 13 -3.58 -13.87 11.59
N GLN A 14 -4.31 -13.01 10.87
CA GLN A 14 -4.74 -11.71 11.39
C GLN A 14 -5.60 -11.91 12.65
N ASN A 15 -5.41 -11.07 13.66
CA ASN A 15 -6.27 -11.09 14.84
C ASN A 15 -7.37 -10.03 14.74
N LEU A 16 -8.47 -10.24 15.47
CA LEU A 16 -9.62 -9.33 15.42
C LEU A 16 -9.26 -7.90 15.87
N GLN A 17 -8.30 -7.72 16.77
CA GLN A 17 -7.89 -6.39 17.25
C GLN A 17 -7.18 -5.58 16.15
N GLU A 18 -6.31 -6.22 15.35
CA GLU A 18 -5.67 -5.63 14.17
C GLU A 18 -6.74 -5.16 13.17
N GLU A 19 -7.74 -5.99 12.91
CA GLU A 19 -8.82 -5.65 11.98
C GLU A 19 -9.72 -4.53 12.50
N VAL A 20 -10.02 -4.53 13.80
CA VAL A 20 -10.77 -3.45 14.46
C VAL A 20 -10.00 -2.13 14.37
N ALA A 21 -8.69 -2.15 14.58
CA ALA A 21 -7.85 -0.95 14.45
C ALA A 21 -7.90 -0.37 13.03
N VAL A 22 -7.81 -1.22 11.99
CA VAL A 22 -7.95 -0.80 10.60
C VAL A 22 -9.31 -0.18 10.32
N VAL A 23 -10.39 -0.82 10.80
CA VAL A 23 -11.76 -0.29 10.63
C VAL A 23 -11.92 1.05 11.33
N LYS A 24 -11.40 1.22 12.56
CA LYS A 24 -11.50 2.47 13.30
C LYS A 24 -10.83 3.63 12.56
N LEU A 25 -9.63 3.40 12.02
CA LEU A 25 -8.88 4.40 11.25
C LEU A 25 -9.55 4.80 9.92
N ALA A 26 -10.26 3.87 9.28
CA ALA A 26 -10.92 4.14 8.01
C ALA A 26 -12.06 5.18 8.16
N ARG A 27 -12.26 6.05 7.17
CA ARG A 27 -13.40 6.98 7.15
C ARG A 27 -14.69 6.20 6.91
N ALA A 28 -15.73 6.46 7.71
CA ALA A 28 -17.02 5.77 7.57
C ALA A 28 -17.69 6.04 6.21
N LYS A 29 -17.51 7.25 5.67
CA LYS A 29 -18.00 7.70 4.35
C LYS A 29 -17.09 7.28 3.19
N SER A 30 -16.09 6.43 3.42
CA SER A 30 -15.23 5.93 2.34
C SER A 30 -16.07 5.12 1.35
N GLY A 31 -15.87 5.36 0.06
CA GLY A 31 -16.62 4.70 -1.01
C GLY A 31 -16.45 3.17 -0.96
N PRO A 32 -17.55 2.40 -1.07
CA PRO A 32 -17.49 0.95 -1.18
C PRO A 32 -16.88 0.53 -2.53
N GLY A 33 -16.46 -0.73 -2.63
CA GLY A 33 -16.10 -1.31 -3.92
C GLY A 33 -17.32 -1.83 -4.69
N PRO A 34 -17.12 -2.65 -5.73
CA PRO A 34 -18.19 -3.22 -6.55
C PRO A 34 -19.29 -3.95 -5.77
N ASN A 35 -19.00 -4.49 -4.58
CA ASN A 35 -20.00 -5.18 -3.76
C ASN A 35 -20.94 -4.24 -2.98
N GLY A 36 -20.70 -2.92 -3.02
CA GLY A 36 -21.53 -1.93 -2.33
C GLY A 36 -21.43 -1.94 -0.81
N VAL A 37 -20.52 -2.72 -0.20
CA VAL A 37 -20.42 -2.85 1.27
C VAL A 37 -19.54 -1.74 1.85
N PRO A 38 -20.08 -0.80 2.67
CA PRO A 38 -19.31 0.33 3.18
C PRO A 38 -18.61 0.01 4.51
N TYR A 39 -17.56 0.78 4.84
CA TYR A 39 -16.91 0.71 6.16
C TYR A 39 -17.86 0.96 7.33
N PHE A 40 -18.88 1.78 7.09
CA PHE A 40 -19.93 2.08 8.05
C PHE A 40 -20.57 0.81 8.65
N LEU A 41 -20.82 -0.22 7.82
CA LEU A 41 -21.41 -1.47 8.27
C LEU A 41 -20.53 -2.14 9.32
N TYR A 42 -19.24 -2.29 9.04
CA TYR A 42 -18.28 -2.90 9.98
C TYR A 42 -18.04 -2.05 11.23
N LYS A 43 -18.24 -0.72 11.15
CA LYS A 43 -18.17 0.17 12.32
C LYS A 43 -19.38 0.04 13.24
N ARG A 44 -20.59 -0.10 12.68
CA ARG A 44 -21.84 -0.16 13.45
C ARG A 44 -22.28 -1.56 13.84
N CYS A 45 -21.81 -2.59 13.13
CA CYS A 45 -22.23 -3.97 13.33
C CYS A 45 -21.03 -4.86 13.70
N PRO A 46 -20.65 -4.95 15.00
CA PRO A 46 -19.52 -5.77 15.45
C PRO A 46 -19.65 -7.26 15.11
N ASN A 47 -20.87 -7.79 15.04
CA ASN A 47 -21.09 -9.19 14.67
C ASN A 47 -20.76 -9.46 13.19
N VAL A 48 -21.07 -8.52 12.30
CA VAL A 48 -20.67 -8.59 10.88
C VAL A 48 -19.16 -8.52 10.75
N LEU A 49 -18.51 -7.67 11.55
CA LEU A 49 -17.05 -7.60 11.63
C LEU A 49 -16.43 -8.93 12.10
N LYS A 50 -17.01 -9.60 13.11
CA LYS A 50 -16.56 -10.94 13.55
C LYS A 50 -16.75 -12.00 12.48
N TRP A 51 -17.81 -11.92 11.68
CA TRP A 51 -18.01 -12.81 10.53
C TRP A 51 -16.95 -12.60 9.46
N LEU A 52 -16.69 -11.35 9.10
CA LEU A 52 -15.61 -11.02 8.16
C LEU A 52 -14.25 -11.51 8.68
N HIS A 53 -13.94 -11.36 9.97
CA HIS A 53 -12.72 -11.89 10.57
C HIS A 53 -12.55 -13.40 10.34
N LYS A 54 -13.62 -14.19 10.48
CA LYS A 54 -13.57 -15.64 10.19
C LYS A 54 -13.23 -15.92 8.72
N ILE A 55 -13.78 -15.13 7.80
CA ILE A 55 -13.50 -15.25 6.36
C ILE A 55 -12.03 -14.89 6.08
N LEU A 56 -11.53 -13.76 6.61
CA LEU A 56 -10.15 -13.32 6.45
C LEU A 56 -9.16 -14.33 7.01
N ARG A 57 -9.47 -14.92 8.17
CA ARG A 57 -8.66 -15.99 8.79
C ARG A 57 -8.67 -17.27 7.97
N SER A 58 -9.81 -17.63 7.39
CA SER A 58 -9.91 -18.80 6.49
C SER A 58 -9.07 -18.60 5.23
N ALA A 59 -9.14 -17.41 4.60
CA ALA A 59 -8.33 -17.05 3.45
C ALA A 59 -6.83 -17.13 3.78
N TRP A 60 -6.43 -16.60 4.94
CA TRP A 60 -5.06 -16.68 5.42
C TRP A 60 -4.60 -18.12 5.62
N ASN A 61 -5.37 -18.94 6.33
CA ASN A 61 -4.97 -20.34 6.60
C ASN A 61 -4.85 -21.18 5.32
N LYS A 62 -5.60 -20.82 4.28
CA LYS A 62 -5.56 -21.47 2.97
C LYS A 62 -4.53 -20.84 2.02
N LEU A 63 -3.85 -19.76 2.44
CA LEU A 63 -2.96 -18.95 1.62
C LEU A 63 -3.61 -18.52 0.29
N LYS A 64 -4.93 -18.31 0.28
CA LYS A 64 -5.71 -18.10 -0.94
C LYS A 64 -6.69 -16.95 -0.76
N THR A 65 -6.63 -16.01 -1.68
CA THR A 65 -7.52 -14.85 -1.71
C THR A 65 -8.78 -15.12 -2.53
N SER A 66 -9.88 -14.42 -2.20
CA SER A 66 -11.10 -14.49 -3.00
C SER A 66 -10.92 -13.66 -4.27
N LYS A 67 -11.32 -14.20 -5.43
CA LYS A 67 -11.35 -13.47 -6.70
C LYS A 67 -12.17 -12.18 -6.61
N GLN A 68 -13.24 -12.17 -5.79
CA GLN A 68 -14.07 -10.98 -5.57
C GLN A 68 -13.30 -9.83 -4.90
N TRP A 69 -12.22 -10.12 -4.17
CA TRP A 69 -11.37 -9.09 -3.56
C TRP A 69 -10.48 -8.41 -4.59
N MET A 70 -10.23 -9.06 -5.72
CA MET A 70 -9.40 -8.58 -6.84
C MET A 70 -10.22 -7.86 -7.91
N THR A 71 -11.38 -7.34 -7.52
CA THR A 71 -12.22 -6.52 -8.39
C THR A 71 -12.29 -5.09 -7.87
N ALA A 72 -12.31 -4.13 -8.80
CA ALA A 72 -12.44 -2.72 -8.46
C ALA A 72 -13.37 -1.97 -9.41
N GLU A 73 -14.02 -0.94 -8.85
CA GLU A 73 -14.75 0.04 -9.62
C GLU A 73 -13.84 1.25 -9.88
N GLY A 74 -13.54 1.52 -11.14
CA GLY A 74 -12.75 2.65 -11.59
C GLY A 74 -13.60 3.91 -11.64
N VAL A 75 -13.15 4.96 -10.95
CA VAL A 75 -13.77 6.29 -10.96
C VAL A 75 -12.75 7.34 -11.37
N TYR A 76 -13.20 8.36 -12.08
CA TYR A 76 -12.35 9.48 -12.49
C TYR A 76 -12.49 10.65 -11.51
N ILE A 77 -11.40 10.97 -10.81
CA ILE A 77 -11.33 12.11 -9.89
C ILE A 77 -10.76 13.31 -10.64
N ARG A 78 -11.52 14.40 -10.68
CA ARG A 78 -11.08 15.67 -11.27
C ARG A 78 -9.85 16.22 -10.53
N LYS A 79 -8.81 16.65 -11.26
CA LYS A 79 -7.66 17.38 -10.69
C LYS A 79 -8.04 18.84 -10.38
N GLU A 80 -8.88 19.42 -11.24
CA GLU A 80 -9.29 20.83 -11.22
C GLU A 80 -10.81 20.95 -11.39
N GLN A 81 -11.43 22.05 -10.94
CA GLN A 81 -12.89 22.21 -11.03
C GLN A 81 -13.42 22.13 -12.47
N ASN A 82 -12.71 22.72 -13.43
CA ASN A 82 -13.08 22.79 -14.85
C ASN A 82 -12.34 21.74 -15.69
N SER A 83 -12.29 20.50 -15.19
CA SER A 83 -11.68 19.38 -15.93
C SER A 83 -12.61 18.89 -17.05
N GLU A 84 -12.15 18.97 -18.30
CA GLU A 84 -12.88 18.53 -19.49
C GLU A 84 -12.14 17.39 -20.22
N LYS A 85 -10.80 17.44 -20.24
CA LYS A 85 -9.95 16.47 -20.93
C LYS A 85 -9.56 15.32 -20.01
N ILE A 86 -9.44 14.10 -20.55
CA ILE A 86 -9.12 12.89 -19.77
C ILE A 86 -7.84 13.00 -18.93
N ASN A 87 -6.83 13.72 -19.40
CA ASN A 87 -5.57 13.95 -18.69
C ASN A 87 -5.72 14.86 -17.45
N GLN A 88 -6.82 15.61 -17.34
CA GLN A 88 -7.20 16.39 -16.15
C GLN A 88 -7.90 15.55 -15.09
N PHE A 89 -8.14 14.26 -15.35
CA PHE A 89 -8.67 13.33 -14.37
C PHE A 89 -7.55 12.41 -13.86
N ARG A 90 -7.75 11.89 -12.65
CA ARG A 90 -6.96 10.80 -12.07
C ARG A 90 -7.87 9.57 -12.00
N PRO A 91 -7.52 8.46 -12.64
CA PRO A 91 -8.23 7.22 -12.41
C PRO A 91 -7.99 6.78 -10.95
N PHE A 92 -9.06 6.35 -10.28
CA PHE A 92 -9.02 5.88 -8.91
C PHE A 92 -9.83 4.59 -8.81
N GLN A 93 -9.29 3.59 -8.12
CA GLN A 93 -9.93 2.28 -8.01
C GLN A 93 -10.58 2.12 -6.64
N LEU A 94 -11.90 2.00 -6.61
CA LEU A 94 -12.68 1.67 -5.44
C LEU A 94 -12.64 0.16 -5.21
N LEU A 95 -11.82 -0.26 -4.25
CA LEU A 95 -11.72 -1.66 -3.83
C LEU A 95 -12.80 -2.03 -2.82
N ASN A 96 -13.18 -3.32 -2.80
CA ASN A 96 -14.02 -3.90 -1.76
C ASN A 96 -13.35 -3.73 -0.37
N VAL A 97 -14.17 -3.48 0.66
CA VAL A 97 -13.66 -3.18 2.02
C VAL A 97 -12.90 -4.37 2.60
N GLU A 98 -13.29 -5.59 2.25
CA GLU A 98 -12.63 -6.83 2.60
C GLU A 98 -11.17 -6.82 2.14
N ASN A 99 -10.94 -6.41 0.89
CA ASN A 99 -9.59 -6.24 0.36
C ASN A 99 -8.84 -5.10 1.08
N LYS A 100 -9.49 -3.94 1.22
CA LYS A 100 -8.98 -2.78 1.97
C LYS A 100 -8.76 -3.05 3.47
N LYS A 101 -9.05 -4.25 3.97
CA LYS A 101 -8.77 -4.68 5.35
C LYS A 101 -7.72 -5.78 5.42
N PHE A 102 -7.83 -6.79 4.56
CA PHE A 102 -6.87 -7.89 4.49
C PHE A 102 -5.45 -7.37 4.24
N ILE A 103 -5.35 -6.45 3.28
CA ILE A 103 -4.09 -5.91 2.79
C ILE A 103 -3.39 -5.00 3.83
N PRO A 104 -4.01 -3.98 4.44
CA PRO A 104 -3.31 -3.11 5.39
C PRO A 104 -2.69 -3.81 6.61
N VAL A 105 -3.29 -4.89 7.11
CA VAL A 105 -2.69 -5.66 8.23
C VAL A 105 -1.36 -6.28 7.80
N MET A 106 -1.32 -6.84 6.59
CA MET A 106 -0.09 -7.33 5.96
C MET A 106 0.94 -6.22 5.75
N ALA A 107 0.50 -5.09 5.20
CA ALA A 107 1.35 -3.91 4.98
C ALA A 107 2.01 -3.44 6.29
N THR A 108 1.23 -3.40 7.37
CA THR A 108 1.68 -2.97 8.70
C THR A 108 2.72 -3.92 9.27
N ARG A 109 2.54 -5.23 9.06
CA ARG A 109 3.50 -6.25 9.52
C ARG A 109 4.79 -6.21 8.70
N GLN A 110 4.69 -6.06 7.38
CA GLN A 110 5.82 -5.87 6.49
C GLN A 110 6.61 -4.62 6.86
N THR A 111 5.98 -3.48 7.10
CA THR A 111 6.71 -2.28 7.53
C THR A 111 7.35 -2.41 8.89
N LYS A 112 6.69 -3.00 9.88
CA LYS A 112 7.32 -3.27 11.18
C LYS A 112 8.55 -4.17 11.03
N TYR A 113 8.45 -5.19 10.19
CA TYR A 113 9.55 -6.10 9.89
C TYR A 113 10.71 -5.38 9.17
N LEU A 114 10.43 -4.71 8.05
CA LEU A 114 11.41 -4.00 7.23
C LEU A 114 12.08 -2.87 8.01
N THR A 115 11.32 -2.09 8.77
CA THR A 115 11.88 -1.03 9.61
C THR A 115 12.90 -1.58 10.59
N LYS A 116 12.59 -2.71 11.23
CA LYS A 116 13.52 -3.36 12.17
C LYS A 116 14.72 -3.98 11.47
N TRP A 117 14.49 -4.65 10.34
CA TRP A 117 15.54 -5.30 9.54
C TRP A 117 16.54 -4.26 9.03
N ILE A 118 16.03 -3.20 8.42
CA ILE A 118 16.83 -2.09 7.91
C ILE A 118 17.57 -1.39 9.05
N HIS A 119 16.89 -1.06 10.15
CA HIS A 119 17.54 -0.41 11.29
C HIS A 119 18.68 -1.26 11.88
N LYS A 120 18.57 -2.59 11.85
CA LYS A 120 19.62 -3.49 12.36
C LYS A 120 20.80 -3.66 11.39
N HIS A 121 20.57 -3.63 10.07
CA HIS A 121 21.61 -3.90 9.07
C HIS A 121 22.23 -2.66 8.42
N LEU A 122 21.53 -1.53 8.38
CA LEU A 122 22.04 -0.29 7.80
C LEU A 122 22.68 0.62 8.86
N CYS A 123 22.13 0.69 10.09
CA CYS A 123 22.79 1.44 11.17
C CYS A 123 24.12 0.83 11.58
N SER A 124 24.28 -0.50 11.49
CA SER A 124 25.54 -1.18 11.82
C SER A 124 26.66 -0.96 10.80
N LYS A 125 26.32 -0.48 9.60
CA LYS A 125 27.30 -0.19 8.53
C LYS A 125 27.65 1.30 8.42
N GLY A 126 27.21 2.14 9.36
CA GLY A 126 27.41 3.60 9.32
C GLY A 126 26.53 4.32 8.28
N TRP A 127 25.67 3.59 7.57
CA TRP A 127 24.74 4.14 6.59
C TRP A 127 23.48 4.58 7.33
N TYR A 128 23.61 5.64 8.13
CA TYR A 128 22.48 6.45 8.56
C TYR A 128 21.97 7.19 7.32
N SER A 129 21.25 6.49 6.44
CA SER A 129 20.56 7.18 5.36
C SER A 129 19.52 8.08 6.04
N TRP A 130 19.68 9.39 5.86
CA TRP A 130 18.72 10.43 6.24
C TRP A 130 17.29 10.09 5.81
N SER A 131 17.17 9.20 4.82
CA SER A 131 15.95 8.58 4.33
C SER A 131 15.17 7.74 5.36
N PHE A 132 15.79 7.27 6.46
CA PHE A 132 15.11 6.37 7.42
C PHE A 132 14.32 7.08 8.52
N ARG A 133 14.67 8.34 8.85
CA ARG A 133 13.79 9.22 9.64
C ARG A 133 12.50 9.56 8.90
N LEU A 134 12.49 9.44 7.57
CA LEU A 134 11.33 9.71 6.71
C LEU A 134 10.17 8.74 6.93
N LEU A 135 10.46 7.49 7.34
CA LEU A 135 9.44 6.45 7.53
C LEU A 135 8.63 6.61 8.82
N ARG A 136 9.05 7.49 9.75
CA ARG A 136 8.38 7.63 11.05
C ARG A 136 7.15 8.54 11.00
N THR A 137 7.12 9.61 10.18
CA THR A 137 5.95 10.48 10.00
C THR A 137 6.17 11.50 8.88
N ARG A 138 5.11 11.89 8.14
CA ARG A 138 5.14 12.98 7.11
C ARG A 138 5.79 14.28 7.61
N ASN A 139 5.62 14.61 8.88
CA ASN A 139 6.11 15.85 9.47
C ASN A 139 7.64 15.90 9.58
N ASN A 140 8.31 14.75 9.70
CA ASN A 140 9.76 14.72 9.85
C ASN A 140 10.49 15.14 8.57
N ASN A 141 9.90 14.89 7.40
CA ASN A 141 10.54 15.22 6.12
C ASN A 141 10.62 16.73 5.91
N ILE A 142 9.53 17.42 6.22
CA ILE A 142 9.44 18.88 6.12
C ILE A 142 10.40 19.53 7.13
N ILE A 143 10.42 19.02 8.37
CA ILE A 143 11.33 19.50 9.41
C ILE A 143 12.79 19.30 9.00
N MET A 144 13.16 18.16 8.42
CA MET A 144 14.56 17.92 7.99
C MET A 144 14.99 18.83 6.83
N ILE A 145 14.13 19.03 5.82
CA ILE A 145 14.43 19.97 4.74
C ILE A 145 14.54 21.38 5.32
N TRP A 146 13.65 21.75 6.23
CA TRP A 146 13.70 23.04 6.92
C TRP A 146 14.98 23.22 7.73
N GLU A 147 15.37 22.23 8.54
CA GLU A 147 16.61 22.25 9.32
C GLU A 147 17.85 22.37 8.41
N ALA A 148 17.88 21.64 7.30
CA ALA A 148 18.96 21.74 6.31
C ALA A 148 19.04 23.16 5.72
N VAL A 149 17.89 23.76 5.38
CA VAL A 149 17.81 25.16 4.91
C VAL A 149 18.27 26.15 5.99
N GLN A 150 17.83 25.99 7.23
CA GLN A 150 18.23 26.87 8.34
C GLN A 150 19.72 26.78 8.62
N ARG A 151 20.28 25.56 8.62
CA ARG A 151 21.70 25.33 8.82
C ARG A 151 22.54 25.95 7.71
N ALA A 152 22.16 25.74 6.45
CA ALA A 152 22.85 26.36 5.32
C ALA A 152 22.86 27.89 5.44
N LYS A 153 21.76 28.48 5.91
CA LYS A 153 21.66 29.91 6.17
C LYS A 153 22.54 30.38 7.33
N SER A 154 22.57 29.68 8.46
CA SER A 154 23.36 30.08 9.64
C SER A 154 24.86 29.89 9.43
N GLU A 155 25.25 28.80 8.78
CA GLU A 155 26.65 28.43 8.53
C GLU A 155 27.19 28.99 7.20
N LYS A 156 26.36 29.73 6.44
CA LYS A 156 26.68 30.29 5.11
C LYS A 156 27.18 29.22 4.12
N LEU A 157 26.57 28.03 4.18
CA LEU A 157 26.87 26.94 3.24
C LEU A 157 26.04 27.09 1.96
N SER A 158 26.57 26.60 0.85
CA SER A 158 25.79 26.41 -0.37
C SER A 158 24.91 25.17 -0.24
N LEU A 159 23.63 25.29 -0.57
CA LEU A 159 22.65 24.20 -0.52
C LEU A 159 21.87 24.16 -1.82
N ASP A 160 22.00 23.05 -2.55
CA ASP A 160 21.19 22.76 -3.73
C ASP A 160 20.08 21.77 -3.37
N VAL A 161 18.86 22.06 -3.82
CA VAL A 161 17.68 21.22 -3.56
C VAL A 161 17.13 20.72 -4.89
N VAL A 162 17.18 19.39 -5.08
CA VAL A 162 16.64 18.72 -6.27
C VAL A 162 15.28 18.11 -5.93
N TRP A 163 14.24 18.55 -6.64
CA TRP A 163 12.90 17.96 -6.56
C TRP A 163 12.71 16.96 -7.70
N LEU A 164 12.65 15.68 -7.34
CA LEU A 164 12.37 14.59 -8.27
C LEU A 164 10.90 14.19 -8.16
N ASP A 165 10.20 14.17 -9.30
CA ASP A 165 8.84 13.64 -9.39
C ASP A 165 8.81 12.47 -10.37
N LEU A 166 8.12 11.39 -9.98
CA LEU A 166 8.03 10.17 -10.77
C LEU A 166 6.73 10.20 -11.59
N VAL A 167 6.89 10.22 -12.91
CA VAL A 167 5.75 10.14 -13.83
C VAL A 167 5.03 8.80 -13.63
N ASN A 168 3.73 8.86 -13.33
CA ASN A 168 2.86 7.69 -13.17
C ASN A 168 3.42 6.60 -12.21
N ALA A 169 4.02 7.03 -11.09
CA ALA A 169 4.70 6.15 -10.13
C ALA A 169 3.96 4.84 -9.77
N TYR A 170 2.63 4.90 -9.59
CA TYR A 170 1.83 3.70 -9.29
C TYR A 170 1.44 2.90 -10.53
N GLY A 171 1.19 3.55 -11.66
CA GLY A 171 0.78 2.88 -12.90
C GLY A 171 1.93 2.27 -13.68
N SER A 172 3.19 2.59 -13.35
CA SER A 172 4.39 2.07 -14.02
C SER A 172 5.03 0.86 -13.35
N VAL A 173 4.53 0.43 -12.19
CA VAL A 173 5.16 -0.67 -11.43
C VAL A 173 4.86 -2.02 -12.10
N SER A 174 5.90 -2.73 -12.54
CA SER A 174 5.77 -4.09 -13.05
C SER A 174 5.37 -5.07 -11.94
N HIS A 175 4.42 -5.96 -12.22
CA HIS A 175 3.99 -7.01 -11.29
C HIS A 175 5.13 -7.97 -10.94
N GLU A 176 6.05 -8.23 -11.87
CA GLU A 176 7.25 -9.04 -11.62
C GLU A 176 8.09 -8.45 -10.47
N LYS A 177 8.24 -7.12 -10.44
CA LYS A 177 8.98 -6.44 -9.37
C LYS A 177 8.23 -6.47 -8.04
N ILE A 178 6.90 -6.41 -8.07
CA ILE A 178 6.04 -6.57 -6.89
C ILE A 178 6.24 -7.96 -6.28
N GLN A 179 6.38 -9.00 -7.11
CA GLN A 179 6.63 -10.38 -6.68
C GLN A 179 8.07 -10.60 -6.19
N LEU A 180 9.05 -9.94 -6.81
CA LEU A 180 10.47 -10.06 -6.45
C LEU A 180 10.80 -9.36 -5.13
N ALA A 181 10.15 -8.22 -4.84
CA ALA A 181 10.45 -7.41 -3.67
C ALA A 181 10.36 -8.20 -2.34
N PRO A 182 9.28 -8.95 -2.02
CA PRO A 182 9.22 -9.78 -0.82
C PRO A 182 10.37 -10.77 -0.65
N ARG A 183 10.85 -11.36 -1.76
CA ARG A 183 11.98 -12.32 -1.76
C ARG A 183 13.28 -11.66 -1.34
N MET A 184 13.55 -10.47 -1.87
CA MET A 184 14.75 -9.69 -1.58
C MET A 184 14.88 -9.29 -0.11
N TYR A 185 13.74 -9.12 0.57
CA TYR A 185 13.72 -8.78 2.00
C TYR A 185 13.42 -9.97 2.90
N HIS A 186 13.54 -11.21 2.40
CA HIS A 186 13.40 -12.43 3.20
C HIS A 186 12.05 -12.55 3.92
N ILE A 187 10.97 -12.10 3.28
CA ILE A 187 9.61 -12.42 3.75
C ILE A 187 9.40 -13.92 3.55
N PRO A 188 8.82 -14.65 4.52
CA PRO A 188 8.55 -16.09 4.38
C PRO A 188 7.73 -16.46 3.13
N GLU A 189 8.09 -17.55 2.44
CA GLU A 189 7.48 -17.98 1.16
C GLU A 189 5.97 -18.26 1.27
N ASP A 190 5.53 -18.84 2.39
CA ASP A 190 4.11 -19.07 2.72
C ASP A 190 3.29 -17.77 2.59
N ILE A 191 3.88 -16.65 2.96
CA ILE A 191 3.25 -15.34 2.93
C ILE A 191 3.33 -14.66 1.56
N GLN A 192 4.33 -14.99 0.74
CA GLN A 192 4.52 -14.38 -0.60
C GLN A 192 3.45 -14.81 -1.60
N VAL A 193 2.89 -16.02 -1.45
CA VAL A 193 1.87 -16.56 -2.37
C VAL A 193 0.59 -15.72 -2.38
N MET A 194 0.23 -15.12 -1.24
CA MET A 194 -1.01 -14.36 -1.12
C MET A 194 -1.03 -13.08 -1.99
N PRO A 195 0.00 -12.21 -1.96
CA PRO A 195 0.15 -11.13 -2.94
C PRO A 195 0.13 -11.60 -4.40
N ASP A 196 0.81 -12.68 -4.74
CA ASP A 196 0.94 -13.14 -6.14
C ASP A 196 -0.42 -13.55 -6.74
N ASP A 197 -1.24 -14.29 -5.96
CA ASP A 197 -2.63 -14.61 -6.30
C ASP A 197 -3.51 -13.35 -6.40
N SER A 198 -3.17 -12.32 -5.61
CA SER A 198 -3.91 -11.07 -5.60
C SER A 198 -3.69 -10.18 -6.82
N PHE A 199 -2.45 -10.09 -7.32
CA PHE A 199 -2.13 -9.20 -8.43
C PHE A 199 -2.41 -9.83 -9.80
N SER A 200 -2.17 -11.12 -9.96
CA SER A 200 -2.43 -11.84 -11.22
C SER A 200 -3.91 -11.88 -11.61
N GLY A 201 -4.81 -11.85 -10.63
CA GLY A 201 -6.26 -11.90 -10.81
C GLY A 201 -6.96 -10.54 -10.75
N PHE A 202 -6.23 -9.41 -10.83
CA PHE A 202 -6.83 -8.10 -10.63
C PHE A 202 -7.54 -7.56 -11.88
N HIS A 203 -8.83 -7.27 -11.74
CA HIS A 203 -9.66 -6.76 -12.83
C HIS A 203 -10.46 -5.53 -12.36
N MET A 204 -10.64 -4.56 -13.24
CA MET A 204 -11.45 -3.37 -12.96
C MET A 204 -12.34 -3.02 -14.13
N LYS A 205 -13.40 -2.28 -13.86
CA LYS A 205 -14.23 -1.65 -14.90
C LYS A 205 -14.41 -0.18 -14.55
N PHE A 206 -14.74 0.65 -15.53
CA PHE A 206 -15.07 2.06 -15.32
C PHE A 206 -16.52 2.29 -15.67
N SER A 207 -17.24 2.99 -14.79
CA SER A 207 -18.65 3.32 -15.01
C SER A 207 -18.89 4.82 -14.90
N ASN A 208 -19.63 5.36 -15.88
CA ASN A 208 -20.24 6.69 -15.87
C ASN A 208 -21.77 6.55 -15.91
N SER A 209 -22.52 7.66 -15.93
CA SER A 209 -24.00 7.65 -15.99
C SER A 209 -24.56 6.83 -17.15
N ASP A 210 -23.89 6.87 -18.30
CA ASP A 210 -24.44 6.35 -19.56
C ASP A 210 -23.72 5.09 -20.05
N HIS A 211 -22.53 4.79 -19.53
CA HIS A 211 -21.70 3.70 -20.05
C HIS A 211 -20.89 3.02 -18.95
N THR A 212 -20.79 1.69 -19.05
CA THR A 212 -19.89 0.86 -18.24
C THR A 212 -18.99 0.09 -19.18
N THR A 213 -17.69 0.15 -18.95
CA THR A 213 -16.73 -0.64 -19.74
C THR A 213 -16.85 -2.13 -19.43
N ASN A 214 -16.34 -2.96 -20.34
CA ASN A 214 -15.99 -4.35 -19.98
C ASN A 214 -14.95 -4.38 -18.86
N TRP A 215 -14.78 -5.56 -18.25
CA TRP A 215 -13.70 -5.80 -17.31
C TRP A 215 -12.35 -5.71 -18.02
N ILE A 216 -11.42 -4.99 -17.39
CA ILE A 216 -10.07 -4.71 -17.86
C ILE A 216 -9.09 -5.31 -16.84
N ASN A 217 -8.11 -6.06 -17.32
CA ASN A 217 -7.07 -6.64 -16.48
C ASN A 217 -6.06 -5.54 -16.10
N LEU A 218 -5.65 -5.50 -14.84
CA LEU A 218 -4.53 -4.65 -14.43
C LEU A 218 -3.22 -5.37 -14.72
N GLU A 219 -2.66 -5.18 -15.92
CA GLU A 219 -1.42 -5.87 -16.33
C GLU A 219 -0.15 -5.20 -15.79
N VAL A 220 -0.18 -3.87 -15.63
CA VAL A 220 0.92 -3.08 -15.10
C VAL A 220 0.39 -2.08 -14.09
N GLY A 221 1.15 -1.87 -13.03
CA GLY A 221 0.86 -0.89 -12.01
C GLY A 221 -0.06 -1.42 -10.93
N ILE A 222 -0.53 -0.46 -10.14
CA ILE A 222 -1.08 -0.69 -8.82
C ILE A 222 -2.40 0.07 -8.68
N ALA A 223 -3.43 -0.59 -8.14
CA ALA A 223 -4.70 0.05 -7.81
C ALA A 223 -4.53 1.14 -6.73
N ALA A 224 -4.93 2.38 -7.05
CA ALA A 224 -4.73 3.61 -6.27
C ALA A 224 -5.49 3.68 -4.92
N GLY A 225 -6.09 2.58 -4.47
CA GLY A 225 -6.76 2.45 -3.16
C GLY A 225 -6.17 1.37 -2.25
N CYS A 226 -5.08 0.71 -2.67
CA CYS A 226 -4.57 -0.48 -2.01
C CYS A 226 -3.38 -0.17 -1.08
N THR A 227 -3.50 -0.54 0.20
CA THR A 227 -2.64 -0.04 1.30
C THR A 227 -1.31 -0.79 1.46
N ILE A 228 -1.13 -1.99 0.89
CA ILE A 228 0.17 -2.70 0.88
C ILE A 228 1.20 -1.97 0.03
N LEU A 229 0.75 -1.25 -0.98
CA LEU A 229 1.59 -0.97 -2.13
C LEU A 229 2.52 0.24 -2.05
N PRO A 230 2.28 1.26 -1.20
CA PRO A 230 3.33 2.21 -0.88
C PRO A 230 4.59 1.52 -0.30
N MET A 231 4.45 0.37 0.37
CA MET A 231 5.61 -0.40 0.87
C MET A 231 6.35 -1.09 -0.27
N LEU A 232 5.63 -1.79 -1.14
CA LEU A 232 6.23 -2.50 -2.28
C LEU A 232 6.88 -1.51 -3.25
N PHE A 233 6.28 -0.34 -3.44
CA PHE A 233 6.88 0.78 -4.18
C PHE A 233 8.18 1.28 -3.54
N VAL A 234 8.21 1.48 -2.21
CA VAL A 234 9.43 1.89 -1.49
C VAL A 234 10.51 0.79 -1.51
N MET A 235 10.11 -0.48 -1.54
CA MET A 235 11.02 -1.62 -1.70
C MET A 235 11.58 -1.69 -3.12
N GLU A 236 10.78 -1.38 -4.14
CA GLU A 236 11.16 -1.39 -5.56
C GLU A 236 12.07 -0.21 -5.94
N GLY A 237 11.84 0.98 -5.37
CA GLY A 237 12.69 2.16 -5.61
C GLY A 237 14.15 2.00 -5.15
N LYS A 238 14.51 0.86 -4.54
CA LYS A 238 15.90 0.46 -4.22
C LYS A 238 16.50 -0.56 -5.20
N LEU A 239 15.76 -0.99 -6.21
CA LEU A 239 16.25 -1.86 -7.28
C LEU A 239 16.99 -1.08 -8.38
N TYR A 240 17.10 0.24 -8.23
CA TYR A 240 17.84 1.15 -9.10
C TYR A 240 19.05 1.75 -8.38
#